data_AF-A0A9C9DJQ8-F1
#
_entry.id   AF-A0A9C9DJQ8-F1
#
_cell.length_a   1.000
_cell.length_b   1.000
_cell.length_c   1.000
_cell.angle_alpha   90.00
_cell.angle_beta   90.00
_cell.angle_gamma   90.00
#
_symmetry.space_group_name_H-M   'P 1'
#
loop_
_entity.id
_entity.type
_entity.pdbx_description
1 polymer ?
#
loop_
_entity_poly.entity_id
_entity_poly.type
_entity_poly.pdbx_seq_one_letter_code
_entity_poly.pdbx_strand_id
1 'polypeptide(L)'
;MLKKQAMFDCFRQYILEVSLMKIDYYTKYACPLCDEGLSILRRFPEIHVSIVDIEEDVEKYHSYLLRIPVISYDNGEKELGWPFDEKDIRGIVSSFR
;
A
#
# COMPACT_ATOMS: atom_id res chain seq x y z
N MET A 1 -10.50 41.51 -2.24
CA MET A 1 -10.54 40.18 -2.89
C MET A 1 -9.36 39.33 -2.40
N LEU A 2 -9.36 38.94 -1.13
CA LEU A 2 -8.24 38.26 -0.47
C LEU A 2 -8.77 37.13 0.43
N LYS A 3 -9.37 36.07 -0.14
CA LYS A 3 -9.83 34.89 0.64
C LYS A 3 -9.75 33.54 -0.07
N LYS A 4 -9.11 33.42 -1.25
CA LYS A 4 -9.05 32.13 -1.97
C LYS A 4 -7.68 31.45 -2.01
N GLN A 5 -6.60 32.12 -1.62
CA GLN A 5 -5.25 31.55 -1.75
C GLN A 5 -4.82 30.71 -0.53
N ALA A 6 -5.21 31.09 0.69
CA ALA A 6 -4.69 30.47 1.92
C ALA A 6 -5.20 29.04 2.21
N MET A 7 -6.29 28.59 1.58
CA MET A 7 -6.88 27.26 1.86
C MET A 7 -6.18 26.14 1.07
N PHE A 8 -5.63 26.45 -0.11
CA PHE A 8 -4.89 25.48 -0.92
C PHE A 8 -3.44 25.28 -0.42
N ASP A 9 -2.87 26.30 0.23
CA ASP A 9 -1.48 26.25 0.71
C ASP A 9 -1.34 25.50 2.05
N CYS A 10 -2.36 25.49 2.93
CA CYS A 10 -2.35 24.69 4.16
C CYS A 10 -2.49 23.18 3.87
N PHE A 11 -3.36 22.82 2.92
CA PHE A 11 -3.59 21.41 2.56
C PHE A 11 -2.39 20.78 1.86
N ARG A 12 -1.65 21.58 1.09
CA ARG A 12 -0.42 21.16 0.40
C ARG A 12 0.76 20.99 1.37
N GLN A 13 0.81 21.78 2.44
CA GLN A 13 1.83 21.67 3.48
C GLN A 13 1.61 20.45 4.40
N TYR A 14 0.36 20.02 4.62
CA TYR A 14 0.04 18.88 5.52
C TYR A 14 0.32 17.49 4.92
N ILE A 15 0.35 17.36 3.59
CA ILE A 15 0.59 16.09 2.89
C ILE A 15 2.09 15.74 2.77
N LEU A 16 3.00 16.72 2.90
CA LEU A 16 4.42 16.54 2.57
C LEU A 16 5.33 16.17 3.77
N GLU A 17 4.81 16.10 5.00
CA GLU A 17 5.58 15.78 6.22
C GLU A 17 5.17 14.46 6.89
N VAL A 18 4.32 13.65 6.26
CA VAL A 18 4.11 12.27 6.70
C VAL A 18 5.12 11.42 5.94
N SER A 19 6.12 10.86 6.63
CA SER A 19 6.97 9.80 6.08
C SER A 19 6.05 8.62 5.73
N LEU A 20 5.53 8.60 4.50
CA LEU A 20 4.62 7.56 4.06
C LEU A 20 5.42 6.29 3.85
N MET A 21 5.09 5.25 4.60
CA MET A 21 5.70 3.94 4.44
C MET A 21 5.29 3.39 3.07
N LYS A 22 6.24 3.22 2.16
CA LYS A 22 5.96 2.66 0.84
C LYS A 22 5.94 1.13 0.92
N ILE A 23 4.89 0.55 0.34
CA ILE A 23 4.78 -0.89 0.12
C ILE A 23 4.43 -1.16 -1.35
N ASP A 24 4.84 -2.31 -1.86
CA ASP A 24 4.35 -2.87 -3.12
C ASP A 24 3.26 -3.91 -2.82
N TYR A 25 2.12 -3.81 -3.50
CA TYR A 25 0.98 -4.69 -3.35
C TYR A 25 0.75 -5.47 -4.64
N TYR A 26 1.15 -6.73 -4.61
CA TYR A 26 1.04 -7.63 -5.75
C TYR A 26 -0.39 -8.14 -5.88
N THR A 27 -0.98 -7.90 -7.05
CA THR A 27 -2.37 -8.18 -7.36
C THR A 27 -2.52 -8.57 -8.83
N LYS A 28 -3.75 -8.80 -9.28
CA LYS A 28 -4.13 -8.92 -10.69
C LYS A 28 -5.56 -8.45 -10.90
N TYR A 29 -5.94 -8.24 -12.15
CA TYR A 29 -7.32 -7.92 -12.50
C TYR A 29 -8.33 -8.99 -12.02
N ALA A 30 -9.52 -8.55 -11.62
CA ALA A 30 -10.64 -9.40 -11.18
C ALA A 30 -10.26 -10.40 -10.06
N CYS A 31 -9.62 -9.90 -9.00
CA CYS A 31 -9.20 -10.68 -7.85
C CYS A 31 -9.95 -10.25 -6.56
N PRO A 32 -11.03 -10.95 -6.15
CA PRO A 32 -11.81 -10.58 -4.96
C PRO A 32 -10.99 -10.56 -3.66
N LEU A 33 -10.04 -11.48 -3.49
CA LEU A 33 -9.13 -11.49 -2.33
C LEU A 33 -8.23 -10.25 -2.31
N CYS A 34 -7.84 -9.77 -3.48
CA CYS A 34 -7.04 -8.56 -3.60
C CYS A 34 -7.87 -7.30 -3.29
N ASP A 35 -9.14 -7.27 -3.68
CA ASP A 35 -10.05 -6.20 -3.28
C ASP A 35 -10.22 -6.15 -1.76
N GLU A 36 -10.33 -7.33 -1.13
CA GLU A 36 -10.41 -7.47 0.32
C GLU A 36 -9.13 -6.97 1.01
N GLY A 37 -7.96 -7.44 0.60
CA GLY A 37 -6.69 -6.97 1.16
C GLY A 37 -6.46 -5.47 0.97
N LEU A 38 -6.83 -4.91 -0.19
CA LEU A 38 -6.74 -3.47 -0.43
C LEU A 38 -7.70 -2.68 0.47
N SER A 39 -8.88 -3.22 0.78
CA SER A 39 -9.83 -2.59 1.72
C SER A 39 -9.24 -2.49 3.14
N ILE A 40 -8.42 -3.45 3.55
CA ILE A 40 -7.70 -3.41 4.82
C ILE A 40 -6.65 -2.30 4.80
N LEU A 41 -5.82 -2.25 3.75
CA LEU A 41 -4.75 -1.25 3.60
C LEU A 41 -5.27 0.20 3.55
N ARG A 42 -6.44 0.44 2.95
CA ARG A 42 -7.07 1.77 2.89
C ARG A 42 -7.37 2.40 4.25
N ARG A 43 -7.33 1.62 5.34
CA ARG A 43 -7.53 2.11 6.71
C ARG A 43 -6.26 2.72 7.33
N PHE A 44 -5.13 2.65 6.63
CA PHE A 44 -3.82 3.11 7.08
C PHE A 44 -3.31 4.24 6.17
N PRO A 45 -3.73 5.50 6.41
CA PRO A 45 -3.33 6.65 5.57
C PRO A 45 -1.82 6.93 5.57
N GLU A 46 -1.08 6.39 6.53
CA GLU A 46 0.37 6.45 6.63
C GLU A 46 1.11 5.52 5.64
N ILE A 47 0.39 4.62 4.97
CA ILE A 47 0.95 3.70 3.98
C ILE A 47 0.72 4.24 2.56
N HIS A 48 1.80 4.36 1.80
CA HIS A 48 1.75 4.56 0.36
C HIS A 48 1.75 3.20 -0.35
N VAL A 49 0.61 2.83 -0.91
CA VAL A 49 0.44 1.55 -1.62
C VAL A 49 0.77 1.71 -3.10
N SER A 50 1.81 1.03 -3.56
CA SER A 50 2.17 0.87 -4.97
C SER A 50 1.53 -0.42 -5.48
N ILE A 51 0.53 -0.30 -6.37
CA ILE A 51 -0.16 -1.47 -6.94
C ILE A 51 0.69 -2.05 -8.07
N VAL A 52 0.99 -3.34 -7.98
CA VAL A 52 1.79 -4.06 -8.99
C VAL A 52 0.95 -5.20 -9.54
N ASP A 53 0.58 -5.11 -10.82
CA ASP A 53 -0.08 -6.21 -11.53
C ASP A 53 0.96 -7.27 -11.88
N ILE A 54 0.75 -8.49 -11.40
CA ILE A 54 1.66 -9.61 -11.65
C ILE A 54 1.55 -10.13 -13.09
N GLU A 55 0.45 -9.84 -13.81
CA GLU A 55 0.25 -10.32 -15.19
C GLU A 55 1.10 -9.54 -16.20
N GLU A 56 1.65 -8.38 -15.81
CA GLU A 56 2.53 -7.56 -16.64
C GLU A 56 4.00 -8.01 -16.61
N ASP A 57 4.38 -8.94 -15.73
CA ASP A 57 5.76 -9.35 -15.49
C ASP A 57 5.84 -10.86 -15.24
N VAL A 58 6.47 -11.59 -16.17
CA VAL A 58 6.54 -13.06 -16.17
C VAL A 58 7.18 -13.62 -14.90
N GLU A 59 8.20 -12.96 -14.36
CA GLU A 59 8.89 -13.43 -13.15
C GLU A 59 7.99 -13.28 -11.91
N LYS A 60 7.26 -12.16 -11.82
CA LYS A 60 6.27 -11.92 -10.76
C LYS A 60 5.08 -12.84 -10.89
N TYR A 61 4.60 -13.08 -12.11
CA TYR A 61 3.50 -13.99 -12.37
C TYR A 61 3.78 -15.37 -11.75
N HIS A 62 4.92 -15.98 -12.09
CA HIS A 62 5.30 -17.29 -11.54
C HIS A 62 5.49 -17.26 -10.03
N SER A 63 6.05 -16.17 -9.49
CA SER A 63 6.35 -16.04 -8.05
C SER A 63 5.11 -15.83 -7.19
N TYR A 64 4.06 -15.18 -7.73
CA TYR A 64 2.93 -14.69 -6.93
C TYR A 64 1.56 -15.21 -7.34
N LEU A 65 1.37 -15.87 -8.49
CA LEU A 65 0.05 -16.29 -8.98
C LEU A 65 -0.82 -17.04 -7.94
N LEU A 66 -0.20 -17.88 -7.11
CA LEU A 66 -0.88 -18.66 -6.07
C LEU A 66 -0.85 -18.02 -4.67
N ARG A 67 -0.21 -16.86 -4.55
CA ARG A 67 0.04 -16.18 -3.27
C ARG A 67 -0.67 -14.83 -3.16
N ILE A 68 -1.06 -14.23 -4.27
CA ILE A 68 -1.74 -12.94 -4.27
C ILE A 68 -3.06 -12.99 -3.45
N PRO A 69 -3.35 -11.94 -2.68
CA PRO A 69 -2.56 -10.72 -2.54
C PRO A 69 -1.31 -10.87 -1.65
N VAL A 70 -0.23 -10.17 -2.02
CA VAL A 70 1.02 -10.11 -1.24
C VAL A 70 1.43 -8.66 -1.05
N ILE A 71 1.78 -8.30 0.20
CA ILE A 71 2.39 -7.02 0.54
C ILE A 71 3.90 -7.22 0.63
N SER A 72 4.66 -6.46 -0.12
CA SER A 72 6.11 -6.37 0.00
C SER A 72 6.49 -5.01 0.56
N TYR A 73 7.37 -5.01 1.56
CA TYR A 73 7.75 -3.83 2.32
C TYR A 73 9.23 -3.88 2.67
N ASP A 74 9.74 -2.81 3.29
CA ASP A 74 11.17 -2.71 3.63
C ASP A 74 12.05 -2.82 2.38
N ASN A 75 11.69 -2.05 1.33
CA ASN A 75 12.33 -2.08 0.01
C ASN A 75 12.40 -3.45 -0.66
N GLY A 76 11.46 -4.35 -0.35
CA GLY A 76 11.40 -5.68 -0.94
C GLY A 76 12.01 -6.79 -0.09
N GLU A 77 12.60 -6.46 1.06
CA GLU A 77 13.25 -7.47 1.93
C GLU A 77 12.24 -8.34 2.68
N LYS A 78 11.03 -7.83 2.90
CA LYS A 78 9.99 -8.55 3.65
C LYS A 78 8.70 -8.65 2.86
N GLU A 79 8.00 -9.75 3.09
CA GLU A 79 6.70 -10.03 2.50
C GLU A 79 5.69 -10.48 3.56
N LEU A 80 4.44 -10.07 3.36
CA LEU A 80 3.27 -10.58 4.06
C LEU A 80 2.28 -11.08 3.01
N GLY A 81 2.12 -12.40 2.94
CA GLY A 81 1.14 -13.05 2.07
C GLY A 81 -0.24 -13.12 2.72
N TRP A 82 -1.28 -13.28 1.90
CA TRP A 82 -2.62 -13.58 2.39
C TRP A 82 -2.68 -14.89 3.20
N PRO A 83 -3.55 -14.99 4.22
CA PRO A 83 -4.43 -13.96 4.79
C PRO A 83 -3.71 -13.03 5.77
N PHE A 84 -4.16 -11.77 5.82
CA PHE A 84 -3.69 -10.79 6.79
C PHE A 84 -4.86 -9.92 7.29
N ASP A 85 -4.70 -9.33 8.48
CA ASP A 85 -5.68 -8.45 9.10
C ASP A 85 -5.09 -7.08 9.49
N GLU A 86 -5.88 -6.23 10.14
CA GLU A 86 -5.42 -4.91 10.61
C GLU A 86 -4.25 -4.99 11.59
N LYS A 87 -4.18 -6.02 12.43
CA LYS A 87 -3.13 -6.18 13.43
C LYS A 87 -1.80 -6.46 12.74
N ASP A 88 -1.80 -7.25 11.69
CA ASP A 88 -0.60 -7.49 10.87
C ASP A 88 -0.10 -6.18 10.25
N ILE A 89 -1.00 -5.39 9.67
CA ILE A 89 -0.64 -4.09 9.07
C ILE A 89 -0.11 -3.11 10.12
N ARG A 90 -0.73 -3.05 11.31
CA ARG A 90 -0.19 -2.26 12.44
C ARG A 90 1.22 -2.70 12.82
N GLY A 91 1.51 -4.01 12.77
CA GLY A 91 2.84 -4.55 13.01
C GLY A 91 3.88 -4.01 12.02
N ILE A 92 3.52 -4.01 10.73
CA ILE A 92 4.34 -3.46 9.65
C ILE A 92 4.61 -1.96 9.90
N VAL A 93 3.56 -1.17 10.12
CA VAL A 93 3.68 0.28 10.36
C VAL A 93 4.52 0.59 11.61
N SER A 94 4.32 -0.16 12.70
CA SER A 94 5.04 0.07 13.96
C SER A 94 6.55 -0.21 13.87
N SER A 95 6.96 -1.05 12.91
CA SER A 95 8.35 -1.45 12.71
C SER A 95 9.16 -0.42 11.90
N PHE A 96 8.50 0.59 11.33
CA PHE A 96 9.09 1.62 10.46
C PHE A 96 9.46 2.90 11.22
N ARG A 97 9.84 2.78 12.50
CA ARG A 97 10.25 3.90 13.37
C ARG A 97 11.74 3.94 13.61
#